data_AF-A0A9C8GI05-F1
#
_entry.id   AF-A0A9C8GI05-F1
#
_cell.length_a   1.000
_cell.length_b   1.000
_cell.length_c   1.000
_cell.angle_alpha   90.00
_cell.angle_beta   90.00
_cell.angle_gamma   90.00
#
_symmetry.space_group_name_H-M   'P 1'
#
loop_
_entity.id
_entity.type
_entity.pdbx_description
1 polymer ?
#
loop_
_entity_poly.entity_id
_entity_poly.type
_entity_poly.pdbx_seq_one_letter_code
_entity_poly.pdbx_strand_id
1 'polypeptide(L)'
;MSKGLEQRIQWYREEYLGTPAGQKHLAVTEAEPREVREVFEEIRAKHGAGEDITDDVLRRLLPHADSEFHRKNDYRISTWPCIRKDVRGWFEGAGWKEPEDWPPTARLLFEAIDGIVRGDMAPWNRFLESEYRHGFGTGFVSPILFCLDDQRFPVINSKVIKTYRYCTEQLGQPDNVDARLENYLENAEKVKALQKHLRPLGLKSLREWDIFCHFMVSKRLGGGDLTKKSEVTYAAWLFVANPDIFEWQQAFDEGGVDWTQSLGAYAQKMLRRQVQIGDPVFGYQAGPTYEVCCELEIAAAPRKTVDGTWATRLSPVRWFENPVSLSVLKAHSVLSELGFVRQPQLSISGITQDQLNALEELLATPEVQAEISVVDRLCKDLRKAQFNTQGIV
;
A
#
# COMPACT_ATOMS: atom_id res chain seq x y z
N MET A 1 13.99 -22.80 3.70
CA MET A 1 13.56 -22.13 2.46
C MET A 1 12.10 -22.48 2.22
N SER A 2 11.21 -21.49 2.09
CA SER A 2 9.78 -21.76 1.82
C SER A 2 9.62 -22.41 0.44
N LYS A 3 8.95 -23.58 0.37
CA LYS A 3 8.59 -24.25 -0.90
C LYS A 3 7.80 -23.34 -1.85
N GLY A 4 7.13 -22.32 -1.33
CA GLY A 4 6.32 -21.38 -2.10
C GLY A 4 7.14 -20.39 -2.95
N LEU A 5 8.29 -19.89 -2.44
CA LEU A 5 9.11 -18.93 -3.19
C LEU A 5 9.79 -19.60 -4.39
N GLU A 6 10.32 -20.81 -4.20
CA GLU A 6 10.93 -21.61 -5.28
C GLU A 6 9.91 -21.92 -6.38
N GLN A 7 8.73 -22.41 -6.01
CA GLN A 7 7.65 -22.67 -6.96
C GLN A 7 7.25 -21.39 -7.72
N ARG A 8 7.19 -20.25 -7.03
CA ARG A 8 6.85 -18.97 -7.66
C ARG A 8 7.88 -18.56 -8.71
N ILE A 9 9.17 -18.67 -8.40
CA ILE A 9 10.23 -18.33 -9.35
C ILE A 9 10.18 -19.28 -10.55
N GLN A 10 9.87 -20.56 -10.33
CA GLN A 10 9.68 -21.51 -11.43
C GLN A 10 8.51 -21.13 -12.35
N TRP A 11 7.34 -20.78 -11.78
CA TRP A 11 6.19 -20.28 -12.57
C TRP A 11 6.51 -19.01 -13.36
N TYR A 12 7.19 -18.04 -12.73
CA TYR A 12 7.67 -16.86 -13.44
C TYR A 12 8.50 -17.23 -14.68
N ARG A 13 9.38 -18.21 -14.55
CA ARG A 13 10.25 -18.64 -15.64
C ARG A 13 9.48 -19.33 -16.77
N GLU A 14 8.56 -20.23 -16.43
CA GLU A 14 7.79 -21.02 -17.38
C GLU A 14 6.68 -20.21 -18.05
N GLU A 15 5.89 -19.49 -17.26
CA GLU A 15 4.65 -18.86 -17.70
C GLU A 15 4.86 -17.44 -18.25
N TYR A 16 5.99 -16.80 -17.92
CA TYR A 16 6.28 -15.45 -18.38
C TYR A 16 7.63 -15.32 -19.08
N LEU A 17 8.75 -15.52 -18.38
CA LEU A 17 10.07 -15.22 -18.94
C LEU A 17 10.37 -16.06 -20.19
N GLY A 18 9.97 -17.33 -20.22
CA GLY A 18 10.14 -18.22 -21.38
C GLY A 18 9.21 -17.93 -22.56
N THR A 19 8.20 -17.08 -22.39
CA THR A 19 7.25 -16.74 -23.48
C THR A 19 7.86 -15.71 -24.44
N PRO A 20 7.36 -15.59 -25.70
CA PRO A 20 7.78 -14.52 -26.60
C PRO A 20 7.62 -13.11 -26.02
N ALA A 21 6.61 -12.89 -25.18
CA ALA A 21 6.40 -11.61 -24.50
C ALA A 21 7.47 -11.35 -23.43
N GLY A 22 7.86 -12.36 -22.65
CA GLY A 22 8.93 -12.27 -21.67
C GLY A 22 10.30 -12.07 -22.33
N GLN A 23 10.58 -12.80 -23.40
CA GLN A 23 11.81 -12.62 -24.19
C GLN A 23 11.87 -11.24 -24.87
N LYS A 24 10.74 -10.74 -25.37
CA LYS A 24 10.65 -9.36 -25.87
C LYS A 24 10.89 -8.33 -24.77
N HIS A 25 10.32 -8.53 -23.56
CA HIS A 25 10.58 -7.65 -22.43
C HIS A 25 12.08 -7.61 -22.12
N LEU A 26 12.72 -8.77 -22.04
CA LEU A 26 14.17 -8.90 -21.83
C LEU A 26 14.99 -8.16 -22.90
N ALA A 27 14.58 -8.24 -24.17
CA ALA A 27 15.27 -7.58 -25.29
C ALA A 27 15.04 -6.05 -25.36
N VAL A 28 13.82 -5.58 -25.05
CA VAL A 28 13.48 -4.13 -25.00
C VAL A 28 14.35 -3.41 -23.98
N THR A 29 14.82 -4.12 -22.95
CA THR A 29 15.69 -3.55 -21.92
C THR A 29 17.15 -3.35 -22.35
N GLU A 30 17.61 -3.74 -23.55
CA GLU A 30 18.98 -3.46 -24.02
C GLU A 30 19.12 -2.12 -24.76
N ALA A 31 18.07 -1.66 -25.46
CA ALA A 31 18.11 -0.43 -26.24
C ALA A 31 18.25 0.82 -25.36
N GLU A 32 17.42 0.92 -24.31
CA GLU A 32 17.43 2.08 -23.41
C GLU A 32 18.78 2.25 -22.69
N PRO A 33 19.41 1.22 -22.07
CA PRO A 33 20.76 1.37 -21.49
C PRO A 33 21.81 1.88 -22.46
N ARG A 34 21.78 1.46 -23.73
CA ARG A 34 22.73 1.96 -24.73
C ARG A 34 22.53 3.46 -24.95
N GLU A 35 21.28 3.88 -25.22
CA GLU A 35 20.93 5.29 -25.43
C GLU A 35 21.29 6.15 -24.21
N VAL A 36 21.00 5.67 -23.01
CA VAL A 36 21.32 6.38 -21.76
C VAL A 36 22.83 6.54 -21.58
N ARG A 37 23.64 5.52 -21.90
CA ARG A 37 25.10 5.63 -21.82
C ARG A 37 25.65 6.65 -22.81
N GLU A 38 25.14 6.66 -24.04
CA GLU A 38 25.52 7.64 -25.07
C GLU A 38 25.18 9.07 -24.61
N VAL A 39 23.94 9.30 -24.18
CA VAL A 39 23.49 10.61 -23.64
C VAL A 39 24.31 11.01 -22.42
N PHE A 40 24.64 10.07 -21.52
CA PHE A 40 25.39 10.37 -20.32
C PHE A 40 26.81 10.86 -20.61
N GLU A 41 27.50 10.25 -21.59
CA GLU A 41 28.82 10.71 -22.04
C GLU A 41 28.75 12.07 -22.76
N GLU A 42 27.70 12.33 -23.54
CA GLU A 42 27.48 13.65 -24.14
C GLU A 42 27.30 14.74 -23.07
N ILE A 43 26.44 14.48 -22.06
CA ILE A 43 26.23 15.40 -20.94
C ILE A 43 27.54 15.60 -20.16
N ARG A 44 28.32 14.53 -19.95
CA ARG A 44 29.63 14.62 -19.28
C ARG A 44 30.60 15.52 -20.04
N ALA A 45 30.65 15.41 -21.37
CA ALA A 45 31.49 16.25 -22.21
C ALA A 45 31.08 17.73 -22.14
N LYS A 46 29.78 18.02 -22.31
CA LYS A 46 29.20 19.37 -22.17
C LYS A 46 29.49 19.98 -20.80
N HIS A 47 29.25 19.21 -19.73
CA HIS A 47 29.51 19.65 -18.37
C HIS A 47 31.00 19.97 -18.16
N GLY A 48 31.90 19.13 -18.67
CA GLY A 48 33.35 19.35 -18.62
C GLY A 48 33.81 20.59 -19.41
N ALA A 49 33.07 20.98 -20.46
CA ALA A 49 33.28 22.21 -21.21
C ALA A 49 32.65 23.46 -20.55
N GLY A 50 31.93 23.30 -19.43
CA GLY A 50 31.23 24.38 -18.75
C GLY A 50 29.92 24.81 -19.42
N GLU A 51 29.38 23.98 -20.32
CA GLU A 51 28.09 24.23 -20.98
C GLU A 51 26.91 23.95 -20.03
N ASP A 52 25.77 24.60 -20.32
CA ASP A 52 24.52 24.32 -19.61
C ASP A 52 23.96 22.96 -20.05
N ILE A 53 23.81 22.05 -19.08
CA ILE A 53 23.31 20.69 -19.28
C ILE A 53 21.86 20.51 -18.81
N THR A 54 21.18 21.59 -18.42
CA THR A 54 19.89 21.52 -17.73
C THR A 54 18.85 20.75 -18.53
N ASP A 55 18.65 21.10 -19.80
CA ASP A 55 17.65 20.41 -20.63
C ASP A 55 18.07 18.99 -21.01
N ASP A 56 19.36 18.71 -21.21
CA ASP A 56 19.84 17.36 -21.45
C ASP A 56 19.57 16.44 -20.25
N VAL A 57 19.86 16.90 -19.03
CA VAL A 57 19.58 16.14 -17.81
C VAL A 57 18.07 15.93 -17.63
N LEU A 58 17.27 16.99 -17.76
CA LEU A 58 15.84 16.91 -17.47
C LEU A 58 15.07 16.11 -18.53
N ARG A 59 15.43 16.22 -19.82
CA ARG A 59 14.67 15.58 -20.92
C ARG A 59 15.26 14.25 -21.34
N ARG A 60 16.59 14.19 -21.48
CA ARG A 60 17.31 13.04 -22.10
C ARG A 60 17.86 12.07 -21.06
N LEU A 61 18.06 12.50 -19.81
CA LEU A 61 18.56 11.60 -18.76
C LEU A 61 17.47 11.07 -17.84
N LEU A 62 16.52 11.89 -17.38
CA LEU A 62 15.45 11.46 -16.47
C LEU A 62 14.46 10.45 -17.13
N PRO A 63 13.81 9.56 -16.35
CA PRO A 63 12.96 8.50 -16.90
C PRO A 63 11.52 8.94 -17.14
N HIS A 64 11.15 9.17 -18.41
CA HIS A 64 9.82 9.64 -18.82
C HIS A 64 8.94 8.54 -19.40
N ALA A 65 7.62 8.67 -19.21
CA ALA A 65 6.63 7.75 -19.76
C ALA A 65 6.49 7.89 -21.27
N ASP A 66 6.12 6.82 -21.96
CA ASP A 66 5.79 6.91 -23.39
C ASP A 66 4.50 7.71 -23.59
N SER A 67 4.62 8.90 -24.17
CA SER A 67 3.51 9.79 -24.53
C SER A 67 3.83 10.54 -25.81
N GLU A 68 2.79 10.96 -26.54
CA GLU A 68 2.96 11.75 -27.76
C GLU A 68 3.75 13.05 -27.47
N PHE A 69 3.51 13.67 -26.32
CA PHE A 69 4.25 14.86 -25.87
C PHE A 69 5.75 14.57 -25.73
N HIS A 70 6.13 13.52 -25.00
CA HIS A 70 7.54 13.18 -24.78
C HIS A 70 8.25 12.78 -26.09
N ARG A 71 7.57 12.01 -26.95
CA ARG A 71 8.10 11.60 -28.26
C ARG A 71 8.37 12.78 -29.18
N LYS A 72 7.49 13.78 -29.19
CA LYS A 72 7.64 15.00 -30.04
C LYS A 72 8.73 15.95 -29.55
N ASN A 73 9.13 15.86 -28.28
CA ASN A 73 10.06 16.80 -27.66
C ASN A 73 11.41 16.16 -27.29
N ASP A 74 11.74 15.00 -27.87
CA ASP A 74 13.03 14.30 -27.70
C ASP A 74 13.36 13.92 -26.24
N TYR A 75 12.34 13.47 -25.50
CA TYR A 75 12.52 12.99 -24.13
C TYR A 75 12.95 11.52 -24.14
N ARG A 76 13.80 11.11 -23.18
CA ARG A 76 14.09 9.70 -22.90
C ARG A 76 12.81 8.99 -22.52
N ILE A 77 12.42 8.02 -23.34
CA ILE A 77 11.32 7.12 -23.00
C ILE A 77 11.88 5.94 -22.21
N SER A 78 11.48 5.85 -20.95
CA SER A 78 11.99 4.83 -20.04
C SER A 78 11.04 3.65 -19.86
N THR A 79 11.62 2.47 -19.67
CA THR A 79 10.91 1.28 -19.18
C THR A 79 10.49 1.41 -17.71
N TRP A 80 11.12 2.32 -16.95
CA TRP A 80 10.79 2.64 -15.54
C TRP A 80 10.36 4.10 -15.35
N PRO A 81 9.28 4.56 -16.01
CA PRO A 81 8.93 5.97 -15.99
C PRO A 81 8.39 6.39 -14.63
N CYS A 82 8.96 7.46 -14.07
CA CYS A 82 8.38 8.18 -12.92
C CYS A 82 7.77 9.53 -13.34
N ILE A 83 8.15 10.06 -14.50
CA ILE A 83 7.67 11.32 -15.03
C ILE A 83 6.63 11.06 -16.12
N ARG A 84 5.41 11.58 -15.93
CA ARG A 84 4.28 11.39 -16.86
C ARG A 84 3.86 12.65 -17.61
N LYS A 85 4.40 13.79 -17.20
CA LYS A 85 4.10 15.14 -17.69
C LYS A 85 5.42 15.90 -17.73
N ASP A 86 5.40 17.16 -18.16
CA ASP A 86 6.55 18.03 -18.02
C ASP A 86 7.03 18.11 -16.55
N VAL A 87 8.32 17.83 -16.33
CA VAL A 87 8.91 17.77 -14.98
C VAL A 87 9.00 19.16 -14.36
N ARG A 88 9.26 20.20 -15.16
CA ARG A 88 9.37 21.57 -14.67
C ARG A 88 8.03 22.07 -14.16
N GLY A 89 7.02 22.04 -15.02
CA GLY A 89 5.65 22.42 -14.65
C GLY A 89 5.06 21.58 -13.52
N TRP A 90 5.47 20.30 -13.37
CA TRP A 90 5.06 19.50 -12.22
C TRP A 90 5.67 20.01 -10.91
N PHE A 91 6.98 20.21 -10.85
CA PHE A 91 7.66 20.62 -9.61
C PHE A 91 7.32 22.07 -9.24
N GLU A 92 7.28 22.97 -10.21
CA GLU A 92 6.88 24.37 -10.02
C GLU A 92 5.41 24.46 -9.56
N GLY A 93 4.51 23.72 -10.20
CA GLY A 93 3.10 23.66 -9.80
C GLY A 93 2.86 23.05 -8.42
N ALA A 94 3.81 22.27 -7.90
CA ALA A 94 3.79 21.73 -6.54
C ALA A 94 4.46 22.67 -5.50
N GLY A 95 5.03 23.80 -5.94
CA GLY A 95 5.80 24.72 -5.10
C GLY A 95 7.12 24.12 -4.59
N TRP A 96 7.68 23.14 -5.31
CA TRP A 96 8.91 22.46 -4.91
C TRP A 96 10.17 23.14 -5.43
N LYS A 97 10.04 23.91 -6.51
CA LYS A 97 11.13 24.58 -7.23
C LYS A 97 10.63 25.82 -7.95
N GLU A 98 11.52 26.80 -8.08
CA GLU A 98 11.37 27.96 -8.96
C GLU A 98 12.20 27.78 -10.25
N PRO A 99 11.94 28.56 -11.32
CA PRO A 99 12.66 28.45 -12.58
C PRO A 99 14.20 28.54 -12.45
N GLU A 100 14.69 29.35 -11.52
CA GLU A 100 16.12 29.58 -11.25
C GLU A 100 16.79 28.38 -10.55
N ASP A 101 16.01 27.47 -9.97
CA ASP A 101 16.54 26.29 -9.28
C ASP A 101 16.94 25.18 -10.25
N TRP A 102 16.47 25.20 -11.50
CA TRP A 102 16.70 24.11 -12.44
C TRP A 102 18.17 23.91 -12.84
N PRO A 103 18.93 24.95 -13.19
CA PRO A 103 20.35 24.78 -13.51
C PRO A 103 21.19 24.16 -12.38
N PRO A 104 21.17 24.67 -11.14
CA PRO A 104 21.92 24.03 -10.05
C PRO A 104 21.37 22.64 -9.71
N THR A 105 20.05 22.41 -9.83
CA THR A 105 19.45 21.07 -9.65
C THR A 105 20.00 20.06 -10.64
N ALA A 106 19.96 20.38 -11.94
CA ALA A 106 20.39 19.48 -13.00
C ALA A 106 21.89 19.16 -12.89
N ARG A 107 22.70 20.19 -12.60
CA ARG A 107 24.14 20.04 -12.37
C ARG A 107 24.44 19.11 -11.21
N LEU A 108 23.88 19.39 -10.02
CA LEU A 108 24.16 18.58 -8.83
C LEU A 108 23.65 17.15 -8.96
N LEU A 109 22.49 16.94 -9.60
CA LEU A 109 21.98 15.60 -9.89
C LEU A 109 22.92 14.82 -10.82
N PHE A 110 23.40 15.46 -11.90
CA PHE A 110 24.34 14.83 -12.82
C PHE A 110 25.67 14.50 -12.14
N GLU A 111 26.26 15.45 -11.42
CA GLU A 111 27.50 15.26 -10.65
C GLU A 111 27.36 14.11 -9.64
N ALA A 112 26.22 14.02 -8.95
CA ALA A 112 25.93 12.94 -8.01
C ALA A 112 25.94 11.57 -8.69
N ILE A 113 25.28 11.44 -9.85
CA ILE A 113 25.24 10.19 -10.61
C ILE A 113 26.63 9.84 -11.17
N ASP A 114 27.34 10.81 -11.74
CA ASP A 114 28.69 10.59 -12.29
C ASP A 114 29.69 10.19 -11.20
N GLY A 115 29.61 10.83 -10.03
CA GLY A 115 30.39 10.48 -8.85
C GLY A 115 30.17 9.03 -8.44
N ILE A 116 28.92 8.60 -8.26
CA ILE A 116 28.59 7.21 -7.91
C ILE A 116 29.13 6.21 -8.93
N VAL A 117 28.99 6.50 -10.23
CA VAL A 117 29.50 5.62 -11.30
C VAL A 117 31.02 5.45 -11.21
N ARG A 118 31.73 6.54 -10.89
CA ARG A 118 33.19 6.59 -10.70
C ARG A 118 33.67 6.09 -9.33
N GLY A 119 32.77 5.83 -8.39
CA GLY A 119 33.10 5.42 -7.02
C GLY A 119 33.45 6.59 -6.09
N ASP A 120 33.10 7.82 -6.45
CA ASP A 120 33.22 9.02 -5.61
C ASP A 120 31.88 9.38 -4.96
N MET A 121 31.86 9.34 -3.63
CA MET A 121 30.68 9.63 -2.82
C MET A 121 30.48 11.12 -2.53
N ALA A 122 31.49 11.97 -2.74
CA ALA A 122 31.40 13.37 -2.37
C ALA A 122 30.29 14.12 -3.14
N PRO A 123 30.17 14.00 -4.48
CA PRO A 123 29.08 14.63 -5.23
C PRO A 123 27.70 14.14 -4.80
N TRP A 124 27.58 12.85 -4.47
CA TRP A 124 26.33 12.26 -3.99
C TRP A 124 25.87 12.91 -2.69
N ASN A 125 26.77 13.01 -1.70
CA ASN A 125 26.45 13.62 -0.41
C ASN A 125 26.10 15.11 -0.57
N ARG A 126 26.83 15.84 -1.42
CA ARG A 126 26.50 17.25 -1.74
C ARG A 126 25.09 17.40 -2.30
N PHE A 127 24.68 16.52 -3.22
CA PHE A 127 23.31 16.55 -3.73
C PHE A 127 22.30 16.22 -2.64
N LEU A 128 22.56 15.20 -1.81
CA LEU A 128 21.67 14.81 -0.72
C LEU A 128 21.45 15.90 0.34
N GLU A 129 22.47 16.70 0.60
CA GLU A 129 22.43 17.81 1.58
C GLU A 129 21.89 19.11 0.97
N SER A 130 21.80 19.20 -0.35
CA SER A 130 21.32 20.41 -1.04
C SER A 130 19.80 20.57 -0.97
N GLU A 131 19.33 21.82 -0.96
CA GLU A 131 17.90 22.15 -1.12
C GLU A 131 17.35 21.64 -2.47
N TYR A 132 18.21 21.55 -3.49
CA TYR A 132 17.85 21.12 -4.83
C TYR A 132 17.44 19.65 -4.94
N ARG A 133 17.73 18.82 -3.93
CA ARG A 133 17.25 17.42 -3.88
C ARG A 133 15.74 17.30 -3.73
N HIS A 134 15.06 18.31 -3.18
CA HIS A 134 13.64 18.19 -2.86
C HIS A 134 12.82 17.74 -4.10
N GLY A 135 11.95 16.76 -3.91
CA GLY A 135 11.16 16.13 -4.98
C GLY A 135 11.82 14.94 -5.69
N PHE A 136 13.12 14.68 -5.52
CA PHE A 136 13.81 13.54 -6.15
C PHE A 136 13.93 12.33 -5.21
N GLY A 137 13.20 11.27 -5.53
CA GLY A 137 13.35 9.94 -4.92
C GLY A 137 14.12 8.94 -5.79
N THR A 138 14.24 7.69 -5.32
CA THR A 138 14.94 6.62 -6.06
C THR A 138 14.38 6.35 -7.45
N GLY A 139 13.09 6.67 -7.69
CA GLY A 139 12.44 6.51 -8.99
C GLY A 139 13.03 7.37 -10.12
N PHE A 140 13.68 8.49 -9.78
CA PHE A 140 14.34 9.35 -10.77
C PHE A 140 15.76 8.89 -11.07
N VAL A 141 16.48 8.41 -10.04
CA VAL A 141 17.92 8.17 -10.09
C VAL A 141 18.26 6.72 -10.40
N SER A 142 17.60 5.76 -9.75
CA SER A 142 17.95 4.33 -9.90
C SER A 142 17.78 3.78 -11.32
N PRO A 143 16.81 4.21 -12.15
CA PRO A 143 16.76 3.80 -13.56
C PRO A 143 17.91 4.34 -14.41
N ILE A 144 18.51 5.47 -14.03
CA ILE A 144 19.70 5.99 -14.70
C ILE A 144 20.89 5.11 -14.35
N LEU A 145 21.14 4.92 -13.04
CA LEU A 145 22.26 4.11 -12.57
C LEU A 145 22.18 2.65 -13.06
N PHE A 146 21.00 2.06 -13.11
CA PHE A 146 20.78 0.72 -13.67
C PHE A 146 21.13 0.65 -15.16
N CYS A 147 20.78 1.67 -15.95
CA CYS A 147 21.17 1.73 -17.36
C CYS A 147 22.69 1.88 -17.54
N LEU A 148 23.34 2.66 -16.68
CA LEU A 148 24.79 2.85 -16.71
C LEU A 148 25.54 1.58 -16.29
N ASP A 149 25.08 0.89 -15.25
CA ASP A 149 25.67 -0.35 -14.76
C ASP A 149 24.64 -1.23 -14.02
N ASP A 150 24.08 -2.19 -14.75
CA ASP A 150 23.08 -3.14 -14.26
C ASP A 150 23.68 -4.31 -13.45
N GLN A 151 24.99 -4.31 -13.21
CA GLN A 151 25.66 -5.25 -12.31
C GLN A 151 25.80 -4.67 -10.90
N ARG A 152 26.02 -3.35 -10.79
CA ARG A 152 26.19 -2.65 -9.52
C ARG A 152 24.91 -2.05 -8.97
N PHE A 153 24.03 -1.53 -9.83
CA PHE A 153 22.95 -0.65 -9.39
C PHE A 153 21.57 -1.19 -9.77
N PRO A 154 20.82 -1.82 -8.83
CA PRO A 154 19.45 -2.22 -9.09
C PRO A 154 18.52 -1.00 -9.21
N VAL A 155 17.44 -1.15 -9.98
CA VAL A 155 16.28 -0.25 -9.91
C VAL A 155 15.61 -0.43 -8.54
N ILE A 156 15.24 0.66 -7.89
CA ILE A 156 14.49 0.62 -6.62
C ILE A 156 13.23 1.48 -6.78
N ASN A 157 12.14 0.79 -7.11
CA ASN A 157 10.80 1.36 -7.22
C ASN A 157 9.81 0.60 -6.32
N SER A 158 8.54 1.01 -6.33
CA SER A 158 7.51 0.39 -5.50
C SER A 158 7.29 -1.12 -5.75
N LYS A 159 7.60 -1.62 -6.96
CA LYS A 159 7.50 -3.07 -7.27
C LYS A 159 8.64 -3.85 -6.65
N VAL A 160 9.85 -3.30 -6.72
CA VAL A 160 11.04 -3.88 -6.10
C VAL A 160 10.90 -3.90 -4.58
N ILE A 161 10.44 -2.80 -3.96
CA ILE A 161 10.22 -2.75 -2.51
C ILE A 161 9.24 -3.85 -2.05
N LYS A 162 8.12 -4.03 -2.74
CA LYS A 162 7.13 -5.07 -2.41
C LYS A 162 7.68 -6.48 -2.59
N THR A 163 8.38 -6.72 -3.69
CA THR A 163 8.92 -8.05 -4.00
C THR A 163 10.07 -8.40 -3.06
N TYR A 164 10.92 -7.44 -2.72
CA TYR A 164 11.98 -7.58 -1.73
C TYR A 164 11.42 -8.05 -0.39
N ARG A 165 10.45 -7.31 0.16
CA ARG A 165 9.79 -7.66 1.43
C ARG A 165 9.16 -9.05 1.40
N TYR A 166 8.43 -9.36 0.32
CA TYR A 166 7.83 -10.69 0.15
C TYR A 166 8.89 -11.79 0.17
N CYS A 167 9.98 -11.63 -0.58
CA CYS A 167 11.05 -12.62 -0.64
C CYS A 167 11.75 -12.81 0.72
N THR A 168 12.07 -11.73 1.43
CA THR A 168 12.74 -11.80 2.74
C THR A 168 11.86 -12.46 3.81
N GLU A 169 10.55 -12.17 3.80
CA GLU A 169 9.55 -12.88 4.62
C GLU A 169 9.51 -14.38 4.29
N GLN A 170 9.45 -14.76 3.01
CA GLN A 170 9.43 -16.17 2.59
C GLN A 170 10.73 -16.93 2.91
N LEU A 171 11.84 -16.21 3.07
CA LEU A 171 13.12 -16.78 3.49
C LEU A 171 13.25 -16.89 5.02
N GLY A 172 12.28 -16.39 5.79
CA GLY A 172 12.31 -16.39 7.25
C GLY A 172 13.29 -15.36 7.83
N GLN A 173 13.68 -14.35 7.05
CA GLN A 173 14.56 -13.26 7.46
C GLN A 173 13.93 -11.93 7.07
N PRO A 174 12.81 -11.51 7.69
CA PRO A 174 12.11 -10.28 7.30
C PRO A 174 13.06 -9.08 7.33
N ASP A 175 13.11 -8.36 6.21
CA ASP A 175 13.89 -7.13 6.05
C ASP A 175 13.14 -6.20 5.09
N ASN A 176 13.51 -4.91 5.07
CA ASN A 176 12.85 -3.89 4.29
C ASN A 176 13.83 -2.94 3.59
N VAL A 177 13.38 -2.45 2.44
CA VAL A 177 14.00 -1.35 1.68
C VAL A 177 12.95 -0.26 1.46
N ASP A 178 13.37 0.96 1.10
CA ASP A 178 12.47 2.08 0.88
C ASP A 178 12.84 2.91 -0.36
N ALA A 179 12.03 3.94 -0.65
CA ALA A 179 12.19 4.82 -1.81
C ALA A 179 12.97 6.11 -1.50
N ARG A 180 13.59 6.20 -0.32
CA ARG A 180 14.37 7.37 0.10
C ARG A 180 15.72 7.36 -0.60
N LEU A 181 16.10 8.49 -1.19
CA LEU A 181 17.31 8.57 -2.01
C LEU A 181 18.58 8.38 -1.16
N GLU A 182 18.59 8.91 0.06
CA GLU A 182 19.68 8.75 1.04
C GLU A 182 20.00 7.28 1.35
N ASN A 183 18.99 6.41 1.26
CA ASN A 183 19.13 4.98 1.55
C ASN A 183 19.42 4.15 0.29
N TYR A 184 19.50 4.78 -0.88
CA TYR A 184 19.55 4.07 -2.16
C TYR A 184 20.70 3.06 -2.22
N LEU A 185 21.91 3.47 -1.85
CA LEU A 185 23.10 2.62 -1.96
C LEU A 185 23.07 1.45 -0.95
N GLU A 186 22.60 1.69 0.27
CA GLU A 186 22.39 0.61 1.24
C GLU A 186 21.31 -0.37 0.74
N ASN A 187 20.18 0.16 0.28
CA ASN A 187 19.10 -0.65 -0.27
C ASN A 187 19.56 -1.42 -1.53
N ALA A 188 20.46 -0.85 -2.34
CA ALA A 188 21.05 -1.50 -3.50
C ALA A 188 21.91 -2.72 -3.12
N GLU A 189 22.73 -2.60 -2.07
CA GLU A 189 23.50 -3.74 -1.54
C GLU A 189 22.57 -4.84 -1.00
N LYS A 190 21.50 -4.47 -0.29
CA LYS A 190 20.48 -5.42 0.19
C LYS A 190 19.82 -6.16 -0.96
N VAL A 191 19.38 -5.46 -2.00
CA VAL A 191 18.75 -6.05 -3.19
C VAL A 191 19.73 -6.97 -3.92
N LYS A 192 20.99 -6.55 -4.10
CA LYS A 192 22.05 -7.39 -4.68
C LYS A 192 22.30 -8.66 -3.89
N ALA A 193 22.39 -8.56 -2.56
CA ALA A 193 22.60 -9.70 -1.69
C ALA A 193 21.43 -10.71 -1.80
N LEU A 194 20.20 -10.21 -1.80
CA LEU A 194 19.00 -11.04 -2.01
C LEU A 194 19.01 -11.69 -3.39
N GLN A 195 19.26 -10.94 -4.45
CA GLN A 195 19.32 -11.49 -5.81
C GLN A 195 20.41 -12.57 -5.93
N LYS A 196 21.58 -12.36 -5.32
CA LYS A 196 22.65 -13.38 -5.27
C LYS A 196 22.20 -14.65 -4.55
N HIS A 197 21.42 -14.52 -3.48
CA HIS A 197 20.82 -15.66 -2.77
C HIS A 197 19.79 -16.42 -3.63
N LEU A 198 19.03 -15.70 -4.46
CA LEU A 198 18.01 -16.27 -5.36
C LEU A 198 18.56 -16.75 -6.71
N ARG A 199 19.85 -16.52 -7.00
CA ARG A 199 20.51 -16.94 -8.23
C ARG A 199 20.38 -18.45 -8.54
N PRO A 200 20.53 -19.38 -7.56
CA PRO A 200 20.33 -20.81 -7.80
C PRO A 200 18.89 -21.17 -8.23
N LEU A 201 17.91 -20.35 -7.86
CA LEU A 201 16.49 -20.53 -8.22
C LEU A 201 16.19 -20.00 -9.63
N GLY A 202 17.17 -19.42 -10.32
CA GLY A 202 17.02 -18.96 -11.69
C GLY A 202 16.71 -17.48 -11.85
N LEU A 203 16.98 -16.63 -10.84
CA LEU A 203 17.06 -15.17 -11.01
C LEU A 203 18.53 -14.77 -11.15
N LYS A 204 19.09 -14.86 -12.37
CA LYS A 204 20.54 -14.88 -12.56
C LYS A 204 21.23 -13.52 -12.51
N SER A 205 20.49 -12.45 -12.74
CA SER A 205 20.99 -11.07 -12.80
C SER A 205 20.03 -10.09 -12.14
N LEU A 206 20.49 -8.86 -11.88
CA LEU A 206 19.60 -7.78 -11.41
C LEU A 206 18.50 -7.45 -12.44
N ARG A 207 18.76 -7.70 -13.72
CA ARG A 207 17.78 -7.57 -14.81
C ARG A 207 16.67 -8.61 -14.72
N GLU A 208 17.03 -9.89 -14.53
CA GLU A 208 16.03 -10.93 -14.29
C GLU A 208 15.26 -10.68 -12.99
N TRP A 209 15.93 -10.18 -11.95
CA TRP A 209 15.29 -9.75 -10.70
C TRP A 209 14.28 -8.62 -10.92
N ASP A 210 14.61 -7.57 -11.68
CA ASP A 210 13.68 -6.47 -11.94
C ASP A 210 12.44 -6.94 -12.74
N ILE A 211 12.64 -7.77 -13.77
CA ILE A 211 11.53 -8.35 -14.54
C ILE A 211 10.66 -9.25 -13.63
N PHE A 212 11.28 -10.01 -12.72
CA PHE A 212 10.55 -10.78 -11.71
C PHE A 212 9.74 -9.89 -10.78
N CYS A 213 10.28 -8.77 -10.30
CA CYS A 213 9.54 -7.78 -9.51
C CYS A 213 8.34 -7.21 -10.29
N HIS A 214 8.52 -6.97 -11.59
CA HIS A 214 7.43 -6.55 -12.47
C HIS A 214 6.36 -7.64 -12.62
N PHE A 215 6.76 -8.90 -12.79
CA PHE A 215 5.85 -10.04 -12.85
C PHE A 215 5.03 -10.15 -11.57
N MET A 216 5.69 -10.21 -10.40
CA MET A 216 5.09 -10.34 -9.06
C MET A 216 4.05 -9.26 -8.71
N VAL A 217 4.17 -8.08 -9.33
CA VAL A 217 3.33 -6.91 -9.05
C VAL A 217 2.44 -6.55 -10.24
N SER A 218 2.36 -7.36 -11.30
CA SER A 218 1.52 -7.03 -12.46
C SER A 218 0.57 -8.16 -12.82
N LYS A 219 -0.74 -7.93 -12.62
CA LYS A 219 -1.78 -8.84 -13.15
C LYS A 219 -1.67 -9.03 -14.65
N ARG A 220 -1.22 -8.01 -15.39
CA ARG A 220 -1.08 -8.08 -16.85
C ARG A 220 -0.02 -9.10 -17.28
N LEU A 221 0.97 -9.36 -16.44
CA LEU A 221 2.06 -10.30 -16.72
C LEU A 221 1.78 -11.70 -16.16
N GLY A 222 0.59 -11.95 -15.60
CA GLY A 222 0.21 -13.22 -14.97
C GLY A 222 0.55 -13.32 -13.49
N GLY A 223 1.64 -12.69 -13.03
CA GLY A 223 2.15 -12.80 -11.66
C GLY A 223 1.58 -11.81 -10.65
N GLY A 224 0.32 -11.37 -10.78
CA GLY A 224 -0.30 -10.30 -9.97
C GLY A 224 -0.46 -10.57 -8.47
N ASP A 225 0.42 -11.34 -7.87
CA ASP A 225 0.37 -11.92 -6.55
C ASP A 225 0.49 -10.87 -5.45
N LEU A 226 1.34 -9.87 -5.67
CA LEU A 226 1.51 -8.70 -4.80
C LEU A 226 0.61 -7.52 -5.24
N THR A 227 -0.28 -7.74 -6.22
CA THR A 227 -1.33 -6.78 -6.61
C THR A 227 -2.66 -7.05 -5.94
N LYS A 228 -2.81 -8.21 -5.33
CA LYS A 228 -3.72 -8.30 -4.20
C LYS A 228 -3.21 -7.21 -3.27
N LYS A 229 -3.98 -6.11 -3.08
CA LYS A 229 -4.00 -5.46 -1.75
C LYS A 229 -3.93 -6.67 -0.82
N SER A 230 -2.84 -6.83 -0.06
CA SER A 230 -2.72 -7.91 0.93
C SER A 230 -4.14 -8.15 1.42
N GLU A 231 -4.73 -9.31 1.06
CA GLU A 231 -6.13 -9.54 1.41
C GLU A 231 -6.14 -9.30 2.90
N VAL A 232 -6.81 -8.22 3.31
CA VAL A 232 -6.74 -7.79 4.70
C VAL A 232 -7.32 -8.97 5.44
N THR A 233 -6.48 -9.68 6.17
CA THR A 233 -6.94 -10.81 6.97
C THR A 233 -7.72 -10.17 8.10
N TYR A 234 -9.02 -10.41 8.09
CA TYR A 234 -9.90 -9.94 9.14
C TYR A 234 -9.89 -10.98 10.25
N ALA A 235 -9.72 -10.52 11.49
CA ALA A 235 -9.80 -11.34 12.68
C ALA A 235 -11.25 -11.45 13.19
N ALA A 236 -12.08 -10.47 12.83
CA ALA A 236 -13.51 -10.43 13.15
C ALA A 236 -14.27 -9.58 12.12
N TRP A 237 -15.59 -9.55 12.24
CA TRP A 237 -16.48 -8.73 11.43
C TRP A 237 -17.30 -7.78 12.30
N LEU A 238 -17.73 -6.67 11.71
CA LEU A 238 -18.71 -5.76 12.30
C LEU A 238 -19.95 -5.71 11.42
N PHE A 239 -21.10 -5.98 12.01
CA PHE A 239 -22.40 -5.98 11.34
C PHE A 239 -23.25 -4.83 11.90
N VAL A 240 -23.91 -4.09 11.03
CA VAL A 240 -24.71 -2.91 11.42
C VAL A 240 -26.20 -3.25 11.34
N ALA A 241 -26.92 -3.04 12.43
CA ALA A 241 -28.38 -3.08 12.50
C ALA A 241 -28.94 -1.67 12.67
N ASN A 242 -30.05 -1.38 11.99
CA ASN A 242 -30.89 -0.22 12.29
C ASN A 242 -32.07 -0.72 13.14
N PRO A 243 -32.32 -0.19 14.36
CA PRO A 243 -33.38 -0.67 15.24
C PRO A 243 -34.78 -0.57 14.63
N ASP A 244 -35.01 0.32 13.66
CA ASP A 244 -36.28 0.39 12.92
C ASP A 244 -36.56 -0.87 12.08
N ILE A 245 -35.53 -1.68 11.82
CA ILE A 245 -35.58 -2.89 10.99
C ILE A 245 -35.28 -4.14 11.83
N PHE A 246 -34.25 -4.08 12.68
CA PHE A 246 -33.81 -5.20 13.49
C PHE A 246 -33.08 -4.72 14.76
N GLU A 247 -33.42 -5.32 15.90
CA GLU A 247 -32.75 -5.09 17.17
C GLU A 247 -31.92 -6.32 17.56
N TRP A 248 -30.67 -6.09 17.97
CA TRP A 248 -29.77 -7.19 18.32
C TRP A 248 -30.30 -8.09 19.45
N GLN A 249 -31.09 -7.54 20.37
CA GLN A 249 -31.71 -8.30 21.46
C GLN A 249 -32.56 -9.47 20.93
N GLN A 250 -33.22 -9.32 19.78
CA GLN A 250 -34.03 -10.38 19.17
C GLN A 250 -33.18 -11.63 18.87
N ALA A 251 -31.93 -11.46 18.42
CA ALA A 251 -31.04 -12.59 18.20
C ALA A 251 -30.71 -13.32 19.51
N PHE A 252 -30.55 -12.59 20.62
CA PHE A 252 -30.26 -13.19 21.93
C PHE A 252 -31.48 -13.95 22.48
N ASP A 253 -32.67 -13.39 22.34
CA ASP A 253 -33.91 -14.01 22.81
C ASP A 253 -34.25 -15.28 22.02
N GLU A 254 -33.96 -15.30 20.71
CA GLU A 254 -34.25 -16.42 19.81
C GLU A 254 -33.10 -17.43 19.67
N GLY A 255 -31.96 -17.19 20.33
CA GLY A 255 -30.77 -18.04 20.21
C GLY A 255 -30.08 -17.99 18.84
N GLY A 256 -30.29 -16.90 18.10
CA GLY A 256 -29.62 -16.59 16.83
C GLY A 256 -30.59 -16.04 15.78
N VAL A 257 -30.02 -15.51 14.69
CA VAL A 257 -30.79 -14.90 13.60
C VAL A 257 -30.21 -15.32 12.24
N ASP A 258 -31.08 -15.55 11.26
CA ASP A 258 -30.65 -15.62 9.86
C ASP A 258 -30.47 -14.19 9.33
N TRP A 259 -29.21 -13.76 9.21
CA TRP A 259 -28.87 -12.38 8.84
C TRP A 259 -29.02 -12.14 7.34
N THR A 260 -30.10 -11.44 6.97
CA THR A 260 -30.46 -11.10 5.58
C THR A 260 -30.40 -9.60 5.28
N GLN A 261 -30.09 -8.76 6.28
CA GLN A 261 -30.26 -7.30 6.22
C GLN A 261 -29.18 -6.57 5.38
N SER A 262 -28.08 -7.24 5.02
CA SER A 262 -26.94 -6.61 4.35
C SER A 262 -26.97 -6.73 2.82
N LEU A 263 -27.73 -5.86 2.16
CA LEU A 263 -28.02 -5.96 0.71
C LEU A 263 -26.99 -5.28 -0.22
N GLY A 264 -26.11 -4.43 0.31
CA GLY A 264 -25.13 -3.69 -0.50
C GLY A 264 -24.10 -4.59 -1.20
N ALA A 265 -23.64 -4.19 -2.39
CA ALA A 265 -22.72 -4.98 -3.22
C ALA A 265 -21.41 -5.36 -2.50
N TYR A 266 -20.88 -4.47 -1.66
CA TYR A 266 -19.70 -4.76 -0.84
C TYR A 266 -19.98 -5.84 0.21
N ALA A 267 -21.06 -5.68 0.98
CA ALA A 267 -21.44 -6.62 2.04
C ALA A 267 -21.74 -8.02 1.48
N GLN A 268 -22.47 -8.08 0.37
CA GLN A 268 -22.75 -9.31 -0.37
C GLN A 268 -21.47 -10.00 -0.87
N LYS A 269 -20.47 -9.22 -1.30
CA LYS A 269 -19.15 -9.75 -1.65
C LYS A 269 -18.41 -10.30 -0.44
N MET A 270 -18.46 -9.63 0.72
CA MET A 270 -17.79 -10.09 1.95
C MET A 270 -18.41 -11.39 2.46
N LEU A 271 -19.74 -11.43 2.60
CA LEU A 271 -20.48 -12.65 2.96
C LEU A 271 -20.14 -13.80 2.02
N ARG A 272 -20.13 -13.58 0.71
CA ARG A 272 -19.85 -14.64 -0.26
C ARG A 272 -18.41 -15.17 -0.23
N ARG A 273 -17.42 -14.30 0.02
CA ARG A 273 -16.01 -14.61 -0.31
C ARG A 273 -15.06 -14.68 0.87
N GLN A 274 -15.41 -14.08 2.01
CA GLN A 274 -14.47 -13.82 3.09
C GLN A 274 -14.99 -14.30 4.44
N VAL A 275 -16.30 -14.14 4.72
CA VAL A 275 -16.92 -14.60 5.98
C VAL A 275 -16.93 -16.13 6.04
N GLN A 276 -16.50 -16.70 7.17
CA GLN A 276 -16.42 -18.14 7.42
C GLN A 276 -17.14 -18.54 8.70
N ILE A 277 -17.50 -19.83 8.82
CA ILE A 277 -18.07 -20.38 10.06
C ILE A 277 -17.08 -20.19 11.20
N GLY A 278 -17.57 -19.73 12.35
CA GLY A 278 -16.77 -19.49 13.56
C GLY A 278 -16.10 -18.11 13.60
N ASP A 279 -16.23 -17.28 12.56
CA ASP A 279 -15.71 -15.91 12.65
C ASP A 279 -16.47 -15.12 13.74
N PRO A 280 -15.77 -14.34 14.59
CA PRO A 280 -16.41 -13.43 15.53
C PRO A 280 -17.11 -12.28 14.81
N VAL A 281 -18.26 -11.86 15.32
CA VAL A 281 -19.07 -10.77 14.79
C VAL A 281 -19.45 -9.79 15.91
N PHE A 282 -19.13 -8.53 15.73
CA PHE A 282 -19.55 -7.45 16.62
C PHE A 282 -20.79 -6.76 16.06
N GLY A 283 -21.86 -6.76 16.85
CA GLY A 283 -23.12 -6.11 16.52
C GLY A 283 -23.08 -4.61 16.84
N TYR A 284 -23.20 -3.78 15.81
CA TYR A 284 -23.31 -2.33 15.93
C TYR A 284 -24.76 -1.90 15.73
N GLN A 285 -25.27 -1.07 16.65
CA GLN A 285 -26.60 -0.49 16.57
C GLN A 285 -26.52 0.94 16.03
N ALA A 286 -27.05 1.15 14.82
CA ALA A 286 -27.09 2.45 14.17
C ALA A 286 -28.30 3.25 14.63
N GLY A 287 -28.08 4.25 15.48
CA GLY A 287 -29.14 5.10 16.04
C GLY A 287 -30.09 4.32 16.95
N PRO A 288 -30.79 5.00 17.88
CA PRO A 288 -30.42 6.30 18.43
C PRO A 288 -29.16 6.22 19.33
N THR A 289 -28.64 5.03 19.64
CA THR A 289 -27.52 4.85 20.58
C THR A 289 -26.13 4.92 19.93
N TYR A 290 -25.98 4.44 18.69
CA TYR A 290 -24.71 4.49 17.92
C TYR A 290 -23.55 3.82 18.66
N GLU A 291 -23.67 2.51 18.89
CA GLU A 291 -22.71 1.78 19.72
C GLU A 291 -22.53 0.33 19.25
N VAL A 292 -21.38 -0.26 19.57
CA VAL A 292 -21.15 -1.70 19.51
C VAL A 292 -21.68 -2.31 20.81
N CYS A 293 -22.74 -3.12 20.74
CA CYS A 293 -23.49 -3.56 21.92
C CYS A 293 -23.41 -5.06 22.22
N CYS A 294 -22.95 -5.89 21.27
CA CYS A 294 -22.89 -7.33 21.47
C CYS A 294 -21.84 -8.01 20.60
N GLU A 295 -21.55 -9.25 20.97
CA GLU A 295 -20.73 -10.21 20.24
C GLU A 295 -21.59 -11.42 19.84
N LEU A 296 -21.42 -11.85 18.60
CA LEU A 296 -22.03 -13.01 17.97
C LEU A 296 -20.94 -13.81 17.25
N GLU A 297 -21.31 -14.96 16.70
CA GLU A 297 -20.45 -15.76 15.83
C GLU A 297 -21.20 -16.20 14.56
N ILE A 298 -20.46 -16.46 13.49
CA ILE A 298 -21.01 -17.08 12.27
C ILE A 298 -21.31 -18.56 12.54
N ALA A 299 -22.58 -18.88 12.78
CA ALA A 299 -23.04 -20.24 13.09
C ALA A 299 -23.21 -21.14 11.86
N ALA A 300 -23.37 -20.55 10.66
CA ALA A 300 -23.51 -21.31 9.42
C ALA A 300 -22.84 -20.62 8.24
N ALA A 301 -22.28 -21.40 7.32
CA ALA A 301 -21.62 -20.87 6.13
C ALA A 301 -22.58 -19.98 5.33
N PRO A 302 -22.11 -18.84 4.80
CA PRO A 302 -22.93 -17.98 3.97
C PRO A 302 -23.58 -18.74 2.81
N ARG A 303 -24.89 -18.59 2.66
CA ARG A 303 -25.72 -19.28 1.66
C ARG A 303 -26.51 -18.28 0.83
N LYS A 304 -26.84 -18.68 -0.40
CA LYS A 304 -27.69 -17.89 -1.28
C LYS A 304 -29.16 -18.10 -0.91
N THR A 305 -29.90 -17.03 -0.67
CA THR A 305 -31.34 -17.00 -0.42
C THR A 305 -32.13 -17.22 -1.72
N VAL A 306 -33.45 -17.42 -1.59
CA VAL A 306 -34.37 -17.56 -2.73
C VAL A 306 -34.38 -16.32 -3.63
N ASP A 307 -34.21 -15.13 -3.05
CA ASP A 307 -34.16 -13.84 -3.77
C ASP A 307 -32.78 -13.55 -4.39
N GLY A 308 -31.83 -14.48 -4.20
CA GLY A 308 -30.52 -14.44 -4.83
C GLY A 308 -29.44 -13.65 -4.09
N THR A 309 -29.75 -13.15 -2.88
CA THR A 309 -28.80 -12.50 -1.97
C THR A 309 -28.08 -13.53 -1.09
N TRP A 310 -26.94 -13.17 -0.54
CA TRP A 310 -26.18 -13.98 0.43
C TRP A 310 -26.59 -13.60 1.84
N ALA A 311 -26.81 -14.62 2.67
CA ALA A 311 -27.16 -14.53 4.07
C ALA A 311 -26.35 -15.55 4.88
N THR A 312 -26.26 -15.37 6.18
CA THR A 312 -25.58 -16.30 7.10
C THR A 312 -26.35 -16.37 8.42
N ARG A 313 -26.23 -17.48 9.15
CA ARG A 313 -26.82 -17.57 10.49
C ARG A 313 -25.82 -17.05 11.51
N LEU A 314 -26.28 -16.16 12.38
CA LEU A 314 -25.53 -15.66 13.53
C LEU A 314 -26.05 -16.33 14.80
N SER A 315 -25.15 -16.68 15.70
CA SER A 315 -25.48 -17.14 17.06
C SER A 315 -24.95 -16.16 18.10
N PRO A 316 -25.69 -15.90 19.18
CA PRO A 316 -25.28 -14.94 20.21
C PRO A 316 -24.12 -15.50 21.03
N VAL A 317 -23.12 -14.67 21.33
CA VAL A 317 -21.99 -15.04 22.20
C VAL A 317 -22.12 -14.32 23.54
N ARG A 318 -22.16 -12.98 23.54
CA ARG A 318 -22.36 -12.18 24.75
C ARG A 318 -22.92 -10.79 24.48
N TRP A 319 -23.67 -10.27 25.44
CA TRP A 319 -24.11 -8.89 25.47
C TRP A 319 -23.13 -8.03 26.26
N PHE A 320 -22.88 -6.79 25.85
CA PHE A 320 -21.94 -5.91 26.55
C PHE A 320 -22.64 -5.05 27.61
N GLU A 321 -22.19 -5.15 28.85
CA GLU A 321 -22.62 -4.25 29.93
C GLU A 321 -22.17 -2.80 29.70
N ASN A 322 -21.01 -2.64 29.05
CA ASN A 322 -20.41 -1.36 28.70
C ASN A 322 -20.17 -1.30 27.18
N PRO A 323 -21.21 -0.93 26.39
CA PRO A 323 -21.10 -0.85 24.95
C PRO A 323 -20.13 0.26 24.51
N VAL A 324 -19.45 0.05 23.38
CA VAL A 324 -18.46 1.01 22.85
C VAL A 324 -19.15 1.97 21.89
N SER A 325 -19.24 3.25 22.28
CA SER A 325 -19.92 4.26 21.47
C SER A 325 -19.14 4.67 20.22
N LEU A 326 -19.85 5.17 19.22
CA LEU A 326 -19.25 5.69 17.98
C LEU A 326 -18.24 6.83 18.24
N SER A 327 -18.47 7.65 19.28
CA SER A 327 -17.56 8.74 19.60
C SER A 327 -16.21 8.21 20.10
N VAL A 328 -16.21 7.16 20.93
CA VAL A 328 -15.01 6.46 21.40
C VAL A 328 -14.26 5.85 20.22
N LEU A 329 -14.98 5.17 19.33
CA LEU A 329 -14.37 4.58 18.12
C LEU A 329 -13.69 5.64 17.25
N LYS A 330 -14.31 6.82 17.08
CA LYS A 330 -13.75 7.92 16.28
C LYS A 330 -12.53 8.58 16.92
N ALA A 331 -12.47 8.63 18.25
CA ALA A 331 -11.38 9.25 18.98
C ALA A 331 -10.17 8.32 19.18
N HIS A 332 -10.36 7.00 19.11
CA HIS A 332 -9.28 6.03 19.26
C HIS A 332 -8.42 5.92 17.99
N SER A 333 -7.10 6.08 18.12
CA SER A 333 -6.14 6.14 16.98
C SER A 333 -6.18 4.94 16.04
N VAL A 334 -6.49 3.74 16.57
CA VAL A 334 -6.60 2.50 15.78
C VAL A 334 -8.04 2.26 15.28
N LEU A 335 -9.06 2.61 16.06
CA LEU A 335 -10.45 2.26 15.74
C LEU A 335 -11.12 3.32 14.85
N SER A 336 -10.56 4.53 14.76
CA SER A 336 -10.97 5.56 13.79
C SER A 336 -10.80 5.10 12.34
N GLU A 337 -9.97 4.08 12.14
CA GLU A 337 -9.65 3.47 10.86
C GLU A 337 -10.59 2.31 10.47
N LEU A 338 -11.53 1.93 11.35
CA LEU A 338 -12.52 0.90 11.05
C LEU A 338 -13.30 1.23 9.78
N GLY A 339 -13.59 0.19 8.98
CA GLY A 339 -14.20 0.35 7.67
C GLY A 339 -15.51 1.15 7.71
N PHE A 340 -16.41 0.80 8.63
CA PHE A 340 -17.69 1.48 8.77
C PHE A 340 -17.56 2.91 9.34
N VAL A 341 -16.55 3.20 10.16
CA VAL A 341 -16.32 4.55 10.70
C VAL A 341 -15.93 5.51 9.58
N ARG A 342 -15.06 5.06 8.67
CA ARG A 342 -14.63 5.83 7.49
C ARG A 342 -15.68 5.89 6.38
N GLN A 343 -16.51 4.86 6.29
CA GLN A 343 -17.56 4.73 5.28
C GLN A 343 -18.88 4.33 5.95
N PRO A 344 -19.64 5.31 6.50
CA PRO A 344 -20.85 5.05 7.31
C PRO A 344 -21.94 4.24 6.60
N GLN A 345 -21.92 4.19 5.28
CA GLN A 345 -22.86 3.42 4.46
C GLN A 345 -22.59 1.90 4.45
N LEU A 346 -21.49 1.42 5.04
CA LEU A 346 -21.17 0.00 5.10
C LEU A 346 -21.98 -0.71 6.18
N SER A 347 -22.77 -1.71 5.80
CA SER A 347 -23.52 -2.55 6.75
C SER A 347 -22.76 -3.79 7.24
N ILE A 348 -21.67 -4.15 6.55
CA ILE A 348 -20.69 -5.14 6.99
C ILE A 348 -19.32 -4.55 6.72
N SER A 349 -18.42 -4.66 7.68
CA SER A 349 -17.00 -4.34 7.50
C SER A 349 -16.12 -5.32 8.27
N GLY A 350 -14.92 -5.60 7.76
CA GLY A 350 -13.97 -6.45 8.46
C GLY A 350 -13.16 -5.67 9.50
N ILE A 351 -12.76 -6.36 10.57
CA ILE A 351 -11.94 -5.86 11.67
C ILE A 351 -10.57 -6.56 11.58
N THR A 352 -9.48 -5.79 11.52
CA THR A 352 -8.12 -6.36 11.55
C THR A 352 -7.75 -6.86 12.95
N GLN A 353 -6.68 -7.64 13.09
CA GLN A 353 -6.23 -8.10 14.41
C GLN A 353 -5.91 -6.94 15.36
N ASP A 354 -5.23 -5.89 14.89
CA ASP A 354 -4.91 -4.72 15.72
C ASP A 354 -6.17 -3.98 16.18
N GLN A 355 -7.19 -3.90 15.31
CA GLN A 355 -8.48 -3.29 15.65
C GLN A 355 -9.27 -4.16 16.63
N LEU A 356 -9.22 -5.49 16.48
CA LEU A 356 -9.85 -6.42 17.40
C LEU A 356 -9.25 -6.30 18.80
N ASN A 357 -7.92 -6.34 18.90
CA ASN A 357 -7.21 -6.20 20.17
C ASN A 357 -7.57 -4.88 20.88
N ALA A 358 -7.60 -3.77 20.15
CA ALA A 358 -7.98 -2.47 20.69
C ALA A 358 -9.46 -2.42 21.13
N LEU A 359 -10.36 -3.06 20.38
CA LEU A 359 -11.78 -3.14 20.75
C LEU A 359 -11.98 -3.98 22.01
N GLU A 360 -11.30 -5.14 22.11
CA GLU A 360 -11.34 -6.00 23.28
C GLU A 360 -10.76 -5.33 24.52
N GLU A 361 -9.68 -4.57 24.38
CA GLU A 361 -9.11 -3.76 25.47
C GLU A 361 -10.14 -2.76 25.99
N LEU A 362 -10.80 -1.99 25.11
CA LEU A 362 -11.85 -1.06 25.54
C LEU A 362 -13.01 -1.78 26.24
N LEU A 363 -13.43 -2.95 25.75
CA LEU A 363 -14.49 -3.75 26.38
C LEU A 363 -14.07 -4.28 27.77
N ALA A 364 -12.79 -4.60 27.96
CA ALA A 364 -12.25 -5.08 29.23
C ALA A 364 -11.99 -3.95 30.25
N THR A 365 -11.68 -2.73 29.79
CA THR A 365 -11.42 -1.56 30.65
C THR A 365 -12.39 -0.40 30.35
N PRO A 366 -13.61 -0.41 30.92
CA PRO A 366 -14.63 0.62 30.68
C PRO A 366 -14.21 2.04 31.11
N GLU A 367 -13.29 2.15 32.06
CA GLU A 367 -12.75 3.43 32.58
C GLU A 367 -12.02 4.22 31.48
N VAL A 368 -11.29 3.53 30.60
CA VAL A 368 -10.56 4.13 29.48
C VAL A 368 -11.53 4.76 28.48
N GLN A 369 -12.68 4.11 28.22
CA GLN A 369 -13.72 4.67 27.37
C GLN A 369 -14.25 6.01 27.91
N ALA A 370 -14.34 6.13 29.24
CA ALA A 370 -14.85 7.32 29.91
C ALA A 370 -13.88 8.52 29.79
N GLU A 371 -12.57 8.30 29.69
CA GLU A 371 -11.59 9.36 29.41
C GLU A 371 -11.67 9.85 27.97
N ILE A 372 -11.91 8.93 27.03
CA ILE A 372 -11.99 9.22 25.59
C ILE A 372 -13.29 9.96 25.25
N SER A 373 -14.41 9.65 25.90
CA SER A 373 -15.73 10.24 25.61
C SER A 373 -16.27 11.12 26.73
N VAL A 374 -15.77 12.36 26.79
CA VAL A 374 -16.31 13.41 27.66
C VAL A 374 -17.75 13.78 27.28
N VAL A 375 -18.08 13.73 25.99
CA VAL A 375 -19.41 14.08 25.45
C VAL A 375 -20.46 13.03 25.81
N ASP A 376 -20.17 11.73 25.69
CA ASP A 376 -21.16 10.71 26.05
C ASP A 376 -21.39 10.64 27.56
N ARG A 377 -20.38 10.96 28.37
CA ARG A 377 -20.53 11.14 29.82
C ARG A 377 -21.57 12.24 30.11
N LEU A 378 -21.41 13.40 29.48
CA LEU A 378 -22.37 14.51 29.58
C LEU A 378 -23.77 14.10 29.10
N CYS A 379 -23.88 13.39 27.98
CA CYS A 379 -25.18 12.90 27.48
C CYS A 379 -25.83 11.87 28.41
N LYS A 380 -25.05 10.95 29.01
CA LYS A 380 -25.53 9.95 29.98
C LYS A 380 -26.00 10.62 31.28
N ASP A 381 -25.26 11.61 31.76
CA ASP A 381 -25.62 12.40 32.95
C ASP A 381 -26.88 13.24 32.69
N LEU A 382 -27.01 13.84 31.50
CA LEU A 382 -28.23 14.54 31.07
C LEU A 382 -29.44 13.60 30.96
N ARG A 383 -29.27 12.38 30.44
CA ARG A 383 -30.34 11.37 30.40
C ARG A 383 -30.75 10.94 31.82
N LYS A 384 -29.79 10.67 32.71
CA LYS A 384 -30.08 10.39 34.12
C LYS A 384 -30.82 11.54 34.81
N ALA A 385 -30.48 12.79 34.49
CA ALA A 385 -31.16 13.97 35.01
C ALA A 385 -32.58 14.16 34.46
N GLN A 386 -32.84 13.80 33.19
CA GLN A 386 -34.16 13.89 32.57
C GLN A 386 -35.20 12.92 33.16
N PHE A 387 -34.78 11.81 33.77
CA PHE A 387 -35.68 10.89 34.49
C PHE A 387 -35.95 11.29 35.95
N ASN A 388 -35.38 12.40 36.45
CA ASN A 388 -35.55 12.86 37.83
C ASN A 388 -36.48 14.09 37.94
N THR A 389 -37.60 14.09 37.19
CA THR A 389 -38.66 15.12 37.28
C THR A 389 -39.95 14.63 37.94
N GLN A 390 -39.96 13.43 38.54
CA GLN A 390 -41.09 12.93 39.35
C GLN A 390 -40.92 13.16 40.87
N GLY A 391 -39.99 14.01 41.28
CA GLY A 391 -39.63 14.19 42.69
C GLY A 391 -39.57 15.64 43.20
N ILE A 392 -40.29 16.58 42.58
CA ILE A 392 -40.46 17.93 43.15
C ILE A 392 -41.97 18.18 43.24
N VAL A 393 -42.46 18.08 44.48
CA VAL A 393 -43.83 18.38 44.93
C VAL A 393 -44.18 19.83 44.70
#